data_AF-A0A535HH87-F1
#
_entry.id   AF-A0A535HH87-F1
#
_cell.length_a   1.000
_cell.length_b   1.000
_cell.length_c   1.000
_cell.angle_alpha   90.00
_cell.angle_beta   90.00
_cell.angle_gamma   90.00
#
_symmetry.space_group_name_H-M   'P 1'
#
loop_
_entity.id
_entity.type
_entity.pdbx_description
1 polymer ?
#
loop_
_entity_poly.entity_id
_entity_poly.type
_entity_poly.pdbx_seq_one_letter_code
_entity_poly.pdbx_strand_id
1 'polypeptide(L)'
;MAVAEESWTKKYLGEVLGVFVLVFLGDSFVAYAVAGGGNGFLAGLLAAGFFWGFAVTLAIYACGAVSGAHLNPAVTLALAWRRGFPWSKVPGYIGAQVGGRRLLRLERAHLQLRAHWG
;
A
#
# COMPACT_ATOMS: atom_id res chain seq x y z
N MET A 1 -0.48 25.83 19.53
CA MET A 1 -0.52 24.35 19.66
C MET A 1 0.64 23.80 18.84
N ALA A 2 1.72 23.37 19.48
CA ALA A 2 2.87 22.81 18.79
C ALA A 2 2.47 21.42 18.27
N VAL A 3 2.23 21.30 16.96
CA VAL A 3 2.23 20.01 16.30
C VAL A 3 3.64 19.47 16.48
N ALA A 4 3.79 18.38 17.24
CA ALA A 4 5.08 17.71 17.39
C ALA A 4 5.63 17.44 15.98
N GLU A 5 6.87 17.85 15.70
CA GLU A 5 7.58 17.50 14.48
C GLU A 5 7.64 15.97 14.39
N GLU A 6 6.69 15.38 13.66
CA GLU A 6 6.65 13.94 13.39
C GLU A 6 7.92 13.56 12.60
N SER A 7 8.80 12.80 13.24
CA SER A 7 10.08 12.37 12.67
C SER A 7 9.90 11.72 11.30
N TRP A 8 10.74 12.08 10.34
CA TRP A 8 10.73 11.55 8.98
C TRP A 8 10.75 10.02 8.92
N THR A 9 11.39 9.38 9.91
CA THR A 9 11.40 7.92 10.06
C THR A 9 9.99 7.36 10.19
N LYS A 10 9.12 8.00 11.00
CA LYS A 10 7.72 7.59 11.17
C LYS A 10 6.94 7.75 9.88
N LYS A 11 7.20 8.82 9.11
CA LYS A 11 6.56 9.06 7.80
C LYS A 11 6.92 7.97 6.79
N TYR A 12 8.19 7.57 6.72
CA TYR A 12 8.61 6.46 5.86
C TYR A 12 8.01 5.12 6.30
N LEU A 13 7.96 4.85 7.61
CA LEU A 13 7.27 3.67 8.16
C LEU A 13 5.77 3.68 7.81
N GLY A 14 5.13 4.84 7.88
CA GLY A 14 3.74 5.02 7.46
C GLY A 14 3.52 4.62 6.00
N GLU A 15 4.42 5.01 5.09
CA GLU A 15 4.36 4.59 3.68
C GLU A 15 4.61 3.09 3.49
N VAL A 16 5.58 2.50 4.21
CA VAL A 16 5.84 1.05 4.16
C VAL A 16 4.59 0.27 4.58
N LEU A 17 4.02 0.62 5.74
CA LEU A 17 2.85 -0.05 6.30
C LEU A 17 1.59 0.19 5.47
N GLY A 18 1.37 1.42 5.01
CA GLY A 18 0.23 1.75 4.17
C GLY A 18 0.26 0.99 2.83
N VAL A 19 1.43 0.89 2.19
CA VAL A 19 1.57 0.09 0.97
C VAL A 19 1.41 -1.41 1.25
N PHE A 20 1.93 -1.90 2.38
CA PHE A 20 1.70 -3.29 2.78
C PHE A 20 0.20 -3.59 2.91
N VAL A 21 -0.57 -2.76 3.63
CA VAL A 21 -2.02 -2.93 3.80
C VAL A 21 -2.75 -2.88 2.47
N LEU A 22 -2.45 -1.87 1.64
CA LEU A 22 -3.07 -1.70 0.33
C LEU A 22 -2.90 -2.94 -0.55
N VAL A 23 -1.67 -3.45 -0.67
CA VAL A 23 -1.38 -4.58 -1.57
C VAL A 23 -1.83 -5.91 -0.95
N PHE A 24 -1.75 -6.08 0.37
CA PHE A 24 -2.24 -7.28 1.03
C PHE A 24 -3.74 -7.47 0.81
N LEU A 25 -4.53 -6.40 1.00
CA LEU A 25 -5.99 -6.45 0.83
C LEU A 25 -6.39 -6.61 -0.65
N GLY A 26 -5.74 -5.86 -1.56
CA GLY A 26 -5.99 -5.98 -3.00
C GLY A 26 -5.71 -7.39 -3.52
N ASP A 27 -4.54 -7.96 -3.18
CA ASP A 27 -4.14 -9.28 -3.64
C ASP A 27 -4.95 -10.42 -2.99
N SER A 28 -5.46 -10.23 -1.77
CA SER A 28 -6.36 -11.19 -1.13
C SER A 28 -7.67 -11.34 -1.91
N PHE A 29 -8.22 -10.23 -2.40
CA PHE A 29 -9.39 -10.28 -3.28
C PHE A 29 -9.08 -10.93 -4.62
N VAL A 30 -7.92 -10.62 -5.23
CA VAL A 30 -7.50 -11.28 -6.48
C VAL A 30 -7.38 -12.79 -6.29
N ALA A 31 -6.81 -13.24 -5.17
CA ALA A 31 -6.72 -14.67 -4.85
C ALA A 31 -8.11 -15.31 -4.74
N TYR A 32 -9.07 -14.65 -4.07
CA TYR A 32 -10.46 -15.11 -4.01
C TYR A 32 -11.12 -15.20 -5.39
N ALA A 33 -10.93 -14.17 -6.22
CA ALA A 33 -11.53 -14.12 -7.56
C ALA A 33 -10.98 -15.25 -8.46
N VAL A 34 -9.68 -15.52 -8.41
CA VAL A 34 -9.02 -16.59 -9.17
C VAL A 34 -9.39 -17.99 -8.67
N ALA A 35 -9.64 -18.15 -7.36
CA ALA A 35 -10.07 -19.41 -6.76
C ALA A 35 -11.54 -19.81 -7.07
N GLY A 36 -12.22 -19.09 -7.97
CA GLY A 36 -13.59 -19.39 -8.40
C GLY A 36 -14.67 -18.56 -7.69
N GLY A 37 -14.30 -17.57 -6.86
CA GLY A 37 -15.24 -16.64 -6.23
C GLY A 37 -15.75 -15.51 -7.15
N GLY A 38 -15.14 -15.33 -8.33
CA GLY A 38 -15.49 -14.27 -9.28
C GLY A 38 -16.69 -14.64 -10.16
N ASN A 39 -17.89 -14.22 -9.77
CA ASN A 39 -19.09 -14.33 -10.61
C ASN A 39 -18.92 -13.48 -11.89
N GLY A 40 -18.76 -14.09 -13.07
CA GLY A 40 -18.78 -13.43 -14.39
C GLY A 40 -17.76 -12.30 -14.63
N PHE A 41 -17.46 -11.98 -15.89
CA PHE A 41 -16.46 -10.94 -16.20
C PHE A 41 -16.83 -9.55 -15.61
N LEU A 42 -18.08 -9.11 -15.80
CA LEU A 42 -18.52 -7.78 -15.38
C LEU A 42 -18.61 -7.65 -13.85
N ALA A 43 -19.18 -8.64 -13.16
CA ALA A 43 -19.29 -8.60 -11.70
C ALA A 43 -17.91 -8.79 -11.02
N GLY A 44 -17.01 -9.59 -11.61
CA GLY A 44 -15.61 -9.67 -11.19
C GLY A 44 -14.87 -8.33 -11.31
N LEU A 45 -15.06 -7.59 -12.41
CA LEU A 45 -14.43 -6.28 -12.61
C LEU A 45 -14.94 -5.23 -11.61
N LEU A 46 -16.25 -5.16 -11.39
CA LEU A 46 -16.85 -4.22 -10.43
C LEU A 46 -16.43 -4.54 -8.99
N ALA A 47 -16.42 -5.82 -8.62
CA ALA A 47 -15.92 -6.25 -7.32
C ALA A 47 -14.44 -5.89 -7.16
N ALA A 48 -13.60 -6.15 -8.16
CA ALA A 48 -12.18 -5.75 -8.14
C ALA A 48 -12.02 -4.24 -7.89
N GLY A 49 -12.74 -3.41 -8.65
CA GLY A 49 -12.70 -1.96 -8.47
C GLY A 49 -13.08 -1.53 -7.06
N PHE A 50 -14.14 -2.12 -6.50
CA PHE A 50 -14.60 -1.84 -5.14
C PHE A 50 -13.55 -2.25 -4.09
N PHE A 51 -13.01 -3.47 -4.16
CA PHE A 51 -12.04 -3.96 -3.18
C PHE A 51 -10.70 -3.22 -3.24
N TRP A 52 -10.22 -2.86 -4.43
CA TRP A 52 -9.04 -1.99 -4.56
C TRP A 52 -9.29 -0.59 -4.00
N GLY A 53 -10.46 0.01 -4.27
CA GLY A 53 -10.84 1.30 -3.70
C GLY A 53 -10.97 1.28 -2.17
N PHE A 54 -11.53 0.19 -1.63
CA PHE A 54 -11.63 -0.03 -0.19
C PHE A 54 -10.25 -0.22 0.46
N ALA A 55 -9.36 -1.00 -0.16
CA ALA A 55 -7.99 -1.20 0.31
C ALA A 55 -7.20 0.12 0.37
N VAL A 56 -7.33 0.97 -0.67
CA VAL A 56 -6.73 2.31 -0.69
C VAL A 56 -7.28 3.17 0.44
N THR A 57 -8.61 3.18 0.64
CA THR A 57 -9.26 3.96 1.70
C THR A 57 -8.75 3.56 3.09
N LEU A 58 -8.67 2.26 3.37
CA LEU A 58 -8.15 1.76 4.64
C LEU A 58 -6.67 2.10 4.84
N ALA A 59 -5.86 1.97 3.79
CA ALA A 59 -4.46 2.34 3.86
C ALA A 59 -4.29 3.84 4.16
N ILE A 60 -5.08 4.71 3.51
CA ILE A 60 -5.10 6.15 3.79
C ILE A 60 -5.54 6.41 5.23
N TYR A 61 -6.58 5.74 5.72
CA TYR A 61 -7.04 5.90 7.09
C TYR A 61 -5.97 5.49 8.11
N ALA A 62 -5.23 4.42 7.83
CA ALA A 62 -4.20 3.89 8.72
C ALA A 62 -2.94 4.77 8.82
N CYS A 63 -2.48 5.36 7.70
CA CYS A 63 -1.19 6.08 7.66
C CYS A 63 -1.28 7.56 7.27
N GLY A 64 -2.45 8.05 6.85
CA GLY A 64 -2.64 9.40 6.32
C GLY A 64 -2.28 10.50 7.31
N ALA A 65 -2.62 10.31 8.60
CA ALA A 65 -2.27 11.26 9.66
C ALA A 65 -0.76 11.38 9.91
N VAL A 66 0.02 10.36 9.50
CA VAL A 66 1.46 10.28 9.75
C VAL A 66 2.26 10.69 8.51
N SER A 67 2.09 9.97 7.39
CA SER A 67 2.92 10.15 6.19
C SER A 67 2.32 11.07 5.14
N GLY A 68 1.02 11.40 5.24
CA GLY A 68 0.24 12.00 4.16
C GLY A 68 -0.31 10.98 3.16
N ALA A 69 -0.07 9.68 3.38
CA ALA A 69 -0.53 8.56 2.57
C ALA A 69 -0.33 8.75 1.05
N HIS A 70 0.93 8.92 0.61
CA HIS A 70 1.21 8.95 -0.82
C HIS A 70 0.98 7.59 -1.46
N LEU A 71 1.44 6.52 -0.81
CA LEU A 71 1.23 5.10 -1.12
C LEU A 71 1.59 4.68 -2.55
N ASN A 72 2.18 5.58 -3.32
CA ASN A 72 2.42 5.44 -4.74
C ASN A 72 3.52 6.43 -5.18
N PRO A 73 4.54 5.96 -5.93
CA PRO A 73 5.58 6.82 -6.47
C PRO A 73 5.06 7.95 -7.35
N ALA A 74 4.04 7.67 -8.19
CA ALA A 74 3.44 8.67 -9.07
C ALA A 74 2.70 9.77 -8.29
N VAL A 75 2.01 9.39 -7.21
CA VAL A 75 1.35 10.36 -6.31
C VAL A 75 2.38 11.22 -5.59
N THR A 76 3.46 10.61 -5.11
CA THR A 76 4.58 11.32 -4.48
C THR A 76 5.19 12.37 -5.43
N LEU A 77 5.42 11.98 -6.68
CA LEU A 77 5.93 12.90 -7.72
C LEU A 77 4.93 14.01 -8.05
N ALA A 78 3.64 13.68 -8.18
CA ALA A 78 2.59 14.67 -8.45
C ALA A 78 2.49 15.71 -7.32
N LEU A 79 2.64 15.29 -6.07
CA LEU A 79 2.62 16.18 -4.91
C LEU A 79 3.90 17.00 -4.76
N ALA A 80 5.06 16.44 -5.14
CA ALA A 80 6.31 17.20 -5.24
C ALA A 80 6.21 18.31 -6.30
N TRP A 81 5.56 18.01 -7.43
CA TRP A 81 5.37 18.96 -8.52
C TRP A 81 4.34 20.03 -8.20
N ARG A 82 3.15 19.66 -7.67
CA ARG A 82 2.01 20.58 -7.55
C ARG A 82 1.75 21.13 -6.16
N ARG A 83 2.18 20.44 -5.10
CA ARG A 83 1.86 20.80 -3.71
C ARG A 83 3.08 21.07 -2.83
N GLY A 84 4.26 21.19 -3.44
CA GLY A 84 5.49 21.59 -2.75
C GLY A 84 6.07 20.52 -1.83
N PHE A 85 5.80 19.24 -2.07
CA PHE A 85 6.44 18.17 -1.30
C PHE A 85 7.97 18.19 -1.53
N PRO A 86 8.83 18.09 -0.48
CA PRO A 86 10.26 18.29 -0.62
C PRO A 86 10.91 17.25 -1.54
N TRP A 87 11.55 17.71 -2.63
CA TRP A 87 12.20 16.85 -3.62
C TRP A 87 13.29 15.95 -3.01
N SER A 88 13.99 16.40 -1.97
CA SER A 88 15.00 15.60 -1.26
C SER A 88 14.43 14.39 -0.53
N LYS A 89 13.12 14.36 -0.27
CA LYS A 89 12.43 13.27 0.44
C LYS A 89 11.74 12.29 -0.49
N VAL A 90 11.56 12.66 -1.77
CA VAL A 90 10.92 11.82 -2.80
C VAL A 90 11.60 10.45 -2.94
N PRO A 91 12.94 10.34 -3.04
CA PRO A 91 13.59 9.03 -3.13
C PRO A 91 13.34 8.14 -1.91
N GLY A 92 13.27 8.74 -0.71
CA GLY A 92 12.96 8.04 0.53
C GLY A 92 11.54 7.48 0.56
N TYR A 93 10.55 8.26 0.11
CA TYR A 93 9.17 7.81 -0.02
C TYR A 93 9.04 6.68 -1.06
N ILE A 94 9.69 6.81 -2.22
CA ILE A 94 9.69 5.75 -3.24
C ILE A 94 10.34 4.47 -2.70
N GLY A 95 11.47 4.60 -1.99
CA GLY A 95 12.13 3.48 -1.32
C GLY A 95 11.24 2.79 -0.29
N ALA A 96 10.54 3.57 0.53
CA ALA A 96 9.57 3.08 1.51
C ALA A 96 8.41 2.32 0.84
N GLN A 97 7.84 2.87 -0.23
CA GLN A 97 6.74 2.24 -0.98
C GLN A 97 7.19 0.93 -1.66
N VAL A 98 8.42 0.89 -2.20
CA VAL A 98 9.00 -0.36 -2.71
C VAL A 98 9.22 -1.37 -1.56
N GLY A 99 9.70 -0.91 -0.40
CA GLY A 99 9.87 -1.72 0.81
C GLY A 99 8.57 -2.38 1.27
N GLY A 100 7.46 -1.65 1.32
CA GLY A 100 6.14 -2.20 1.66
C GLY A 100 5.71 -3.36 0.75
N ARG A 101 5.93 -3.23 -0.57
CA ARG A 101 5.67 -4.33 -1.52
C ARG A 101 6.59 -5.53 -1.30
N ARG A 102 7.86 -5.30 -0.98
CA ARG A 102 8.81 -6.38 -0.70
C ARG A 102 8.46 -7.13 0.58
N LEU A 103 8.03 -6.42 1.63
CA LEU A 103 7.60 -7.03 2.89
C LEU A 103 6.46 -8.03 2.66
N LEU A 104 5.44 -7.64 1.90
CA LEU A 104 4.35 -8.54 1.54
C LEU A 104 4.83 -9.76 0.75
N ARG A 105 5.78 -9.57 -0.18
CA ARG A 105 6.32 -10.67 -0.98
C ARG A 105 7.10 -11.68 -0.12
N LEU A 106 7.84 -11.20 0.89
CA LEU A 106 8.57 -12.06 1.81
C LEU A 106 7.63 -12.87 2.70
N GLU A 107 6.56 -12.25 3.20
CA GLU A 107 5.54 -12.96 4.00
C GLU A 107 4.93 -14.11 3.19
N ARG A 108 4.53 -13.85 1.94
CA ARG A 108 3.99 -14.91 1.07
C ARG A 108 4.99 -16.02 0.76
N ALA A 109 6.25 -15.68 0.50
CA ALA A 109 7.29 -16.67 0.26
C ALA A 109 7.51 -17.56 1.49
N HIS A 110 7.49 -16.98 2.69
CA HIS A 110 7.59 -17.74 3.93
C HIS A 110 6.41 -18.70 4.14
N LEU A 111 5.17 -18.25 3.88
CA LEU A 111 3.99 -19.12 3.97
C LEU A 111 4.02 -20.28 2.97
N GLN A 112 4.52 -20.04 1.75
CA GLN A 112 4.70 -21.09 0.75
C GLN A 112 5.71 -22.14 1.20
N LEU A 113 6.83 -21.72 1.78
CA LEU A 113 7.82 -22.65 2.33
C LEU A 113 7.21 -23.51 3.44
N ARG A 114 6.41 -22.93 4.35
CA ARG A 114 5.75 -23.70 5.41
C ARG A 114 4.75 -24.72 4.88
N ALA A 115 4.04 -24.42 3.79
CA ALA A 115 3.09 -25.35 3.18
C ALA A 115 3.75 -26.53 2.46
N HIS A 116 4.99 -26.37 1.97
CA HIS A 116 5.74 -27.44 1.31
C HIS A 116 6.42 -28.43 2.27
N TRP A 117 6.64 -28.03 3.53
CA TRP A 117 7.37 -28.81 4.53
C TRP A 117 6.52 -29.17 5.77
N GLY A 118 5.20 -29.02 5.67
CA GLY A 118 4.23 -29.31 6.73
C GLY A 118 3.33 -30.49 6.42
#